data_AF-A0A3C0NT20-F1
#
_entry.id   AF-A0A3C0NT20-F1
#
_cell.length_a   1.000
_cell.length_b   1.000
_cell.length_c   1.000
_cell.angle_alpha   90.00
_cell.angle_beta   90.00
_cell.angle_gamma   90.00
#
_symmetry.space_group_name_H-M   'P 1'
#
loop_
_entity.id
_entity.type
_entity.pdbx_description
1 polymer ?
#
loop_
_entity_poly.entity_id
_entity_poly.type
_entity_poly.pdbx_seq_one_letter_code
_entity_poly.pdbx_strand_id
1 'polypeptide(L)' 'LIASPSPDVLWLGIKIARAVGNQDNEASYAILLRKEYPDSAEAKMLMHNEK' A
#
# COMPACT_ATOMS: atom_id res chain seq x y z
N LEU A 1 20.08 10.13 -3.61
CA LEU A 1 19.19 9.07 -4.13
C LEU A 1 17.96 9.02 -3.24
N ILE A 2 16.81 9.47 -3.72
CA ILE A 2 15.55 9.17 -3.04
C ILE A 2 15.22 7.74 -3.47
N ALA A 3 15.43 6.77 -2.58
CA ALA A 3 15.09 5.38 -2.86
C ALA A 3 13.58 5.28 -3.06
N SER A 4 13.14 4.68 -4.16
CA SER A 4 11.73 4.36 -4.34
C SER A 4 11.27 3.47 -3.18
N PRO A 5 10.14 3.80 -2.52
CA PRO A 5 9.67 3.02 -1.38
C PRO A 5 9.37 1.59 -1.83
N SER A 6 9.94 0.60 -1.14
CA SER A 6 9.68 -0.81 -1.44
C SER A 6 8.20 -1.17 -1.18
N PRO A 7 7.68 -2.23 -1.81
CA PRO A 7 6.30 -2.66 -1.61
C PRO A 7 5.96 -2.93 -0.13
N ASP A 8 6.91 -3.46 0.65
CA ASP A 8 6.75 -3.67 2.10
C ASP A 8 6.48 -2.37 2.87
N VAL A 9 7.18 -1.29 2.52
CA VAL A 9 7.03 0.01 3.19
C VAL A 9 5.68 0.63 2.86
N LEU A 10 5.25 0.55 1.60
CA LEU A 10 3.92 1.00 1.19
C LEU A 10 2.81 0.20 1.89
N TRP A 11 2.97 -1.12 1.98
CA TRP A 11 2.03 -1.98 2.68
C TRP A 11 1.95 -1.70 4.18
N LEU A 12 3.09 -1.42 4.82
CA LEU A 12 3.11 -0.97 6.21
C LEU A 12 2.40 0.38 6.38
N GLY A 13 2.63 1.33 5.45
CA GLY A 13 1.93 2.61 5.44
C GLY A 13 0.40 2.46 5.35
N ILE A 14 -0.10 1.54 4.53
CA ILE A 14 -1.52 1.20 4.44
C ILE A 14 -2.05 0.67 5.77
N LYS A 15 -1.34 -0.27 6.42
CA LYS A 15 -1.75 -0.81 7.72
C LYS A 15 -1.81 0.26 8.80
N ILE A 16 -0.84 1.16 8.83
CA ILE A 16 -0.83 2.30 9.76
C ILE A 16 -2.00 3.23 9.48
N ALA A 17 -2.20 3.62 8.22
CA ALA A 17 -3.30 4.49 7.79
C ALA A 17 -4.67 3.91 8.21
N ARG A 18 -4.89 2.60 8.03
CA ARG A 18 -6.06 1.89 8.54
C ARG A 18 -6.20 1.96 10.05
N ALA A 19 -5.11 1.69 10.77
CA ALA A 19 -5.09 1.69 12.23
C ALA A 19 -5.42 3.07 12.83
N VAL A 20 -5.04 4.15 12.15
CA VAL A 20 -5.33 5.53 12.58
C VAL A 20 -6.58 6.13 11.95
N GLY A 21 -7.28 5.39 11.08
CA GLY A 21 -8.48 5.86 10.38
C GLY A 21 -8.24 6.92 9.30
N ASN A 22 -7.03 7.02 8.75
CA ASN A 22 -6.67 7.97 7.69
C ASN A 22 -6.88 7.34 6.31
N GLN A 23 -8.10 7.49 5.78
CA GLN A 23 -8.50 6.89 4.50
C GLN A 23 -7.77 7.50 3.29
N ASP A 24 -7.40 8.79 3.36
CA ASP A 24 -6.68 9.47 2.26
C ASP A 24 -5.29 8.89 2.06
N ASN A 25 -4.56 8.67 3.15
CA ASN A 25 -3.24 8.05 3.11
C ASN A 25 -3.34 6.57 2.71
N GLU A 26 -4.36 5.86 3.19
CA GLU A 26 -4.61 4.48 2.79
C GLU A 26 -4.77 4.38 1.27
N ALA A 27 -5.67 5.19 0.70
CA ALA A 27 -5.93 5.22 -0.74
C ALA A 27 -4.69 5.63 -1.54
N SER A 28 -3.94 6.62 -1.06
CA SER A 28 -2.72 7.08 -1.73
C SER A 28 -1.65 5.99 -1.80
N TYR A 29 -1.40 5.29 -0.70
CA TYR A 29 -0.43 4.19 -0.66
C TYR A 29 -0.93 2.96 -1.42
N ALA A 30 -2.23 2.66 -1.39
CA ALA A 30 -2.85 1.59 -2.17
C ALA A 30 -2.69 1.81 -3.67
N ILE A 31 -2.91 3.05 -4.16
CA ILE A 31 -2.70 3.42 -5.56
C ILE A 31 -1.23 3.27 -5.92
N LEU A 32 -0.31 3.76 -5.08
CA LEU A 32 1.13 3.66 -5.35
C LEU A 32 1.58 2.20 -5.41
N LEU A 33 1.14 1.37 -4.47
CA LEU A 33 1.47 -0.05 -4.38
C LEU A 33 0.98 -0.82 -5.62
N ARG A 34 -0.25 -0.57 -6.07
CA ARG A 34 -0.82 -1.21 -7.26
C ARG A 34 -0.16 -0.74 -8.55
N LYS A 35 0.28 0.52 -8.61
CA LYS A 35 0.90 1.12 -9.79
C LYS A 35 2.36 0.70 -9.96
N GLU A 36 3.14 0.78 -8.89
CA GLU A 36 4.58 0.52 -8.93
C GLU A 36 4.91 -0.97 -8.73
N TYR A 37 4.06 -1.71 -8.01
CA TYR A 37 4.29 -3.11 -7.65
C TYR A 37 3.06 -4.02 -7.86
N PRO A 38 2.46 -4.06 -9.07
CA PRO A 38 1.23 -4.83 -9.33
C PRO A 38 1.37 -6.33 -9.06
N ASP A 39 2.55 -6.91 -9.28
CA ASP A 39 2.79 -8.35 -9.13
C ASP A 39 3.24 -8.77 -7.73
N SER A 40 3.44 -7.80 -6.84
CA SER A 40 3.88 -8.03 -5.46
C SER A 40 2.86 -8.82 -4.64
N ALA A 41 3.34 -9.50 -3.61
CA ALA A 41 2.46 -10.23 -2.70
C ALA A 41 1.53 -9.26 -1.96
N GLU A 42 2.03 -8.07 -1.62
CA GLU A 42 1.34 -7.01 -0.91
C GLU A 42 0.18 -6.44 -1.73
N ALA A 43 0.41 -6.16 -3.02
CA ALA A 43 -0.65 -5.69 -3.92
C ALA A 43 -1.75 -6.75 -4.09
N LYS A 44 -1.37 -8.03 -4.20
CA LYS A 44 -2.33 -9.14 -4.25
C LYS A 44 -3.10 -9.29 -2.94
N MET A 45 -2.44 -9.17 -1.80
CA MET A 45 -3.09 -9.20 -0.48
C MET A 45 -4.05 -8.02 -0.30
N LEU A 46 -3.67 -6.81 -0.74
CA LEU A 46 -4.56 -5.65 -0.72
C LEU A 46 -5.87 -5.95 -1.46
N MET A 47 -5.78 -6.44 -2.70
CA MET A 47 -6.95 -6.82 -3.51
C MET A 47 -7.81 -7.93 -2.89
N HIS A 48 -7.21 -8.86 -2.15
CA HIS A 48 -7.95 -9.91 -1.45
C HIS A 48 -8.69 -9.38 -0.21
N ASN A 49 -8.11 -8.40 0.49
CA ASN A 49 -8.70 -7.82 1.71
C ASN A 49 -9.75 -6.72 1.42
N GLU A 50 -9.84 -6.23 0.17
CA GLU A 50 -10.86 -5.26 -0.28
C GLU A 50 -12.15 -5.94 -0.79
N LYS A 51 -12.21 -7.27 -0.80
CA LYS A 51 -13.43 -8.04 -1.12
C LYS A 51 -14.28 -8.29 0.11
#